data_AF-A0A399ZEB5-F1
#
_entry.id   AF-A0A399ZEB5-F1
#
_cell.length_a   1.000
_cell.length_b   1.000
_cell.length_c   1.000
_cell.angle_alpha   90.00
_cell.angle_beta   90.00
_cell.angle_gamma   90.00
#
_symmetry.space_group_name_H-M   'P 1'
#
loop_
_entity.id
_entity.type
_entity.pdbx_description
1 polymer ?
#
loop_
_entity_poly.entity_id
_entity_poly.type
_entity_poly.pdbx_seq_one_letter_code
_entity_poly.pdbx_strand_id
1 'polypeptide(L)'
;MKRQPDFSVLILFAALLFGGLVRFLPALMTRFPINDGGMFYTMARELSANGYALPATTSYNGLSIPFAYPPLGLYLASLLADLARVPLLGVFLWLPPFFSLLAIPAFYLLARALLADKLRASLAALFFALAPGSYDWHIMGGGVTRSAGMLFLLLAAFFVFCLFQQGDRRLVLPAILFSSLAVLSHPEVGLHMAGLCLFFWLSLDRTPRGLLHAFLLAFGVFLLSAPWWGTVLAQHGLSPFLSALHTGQHSSAAWGALLVGFFVGDEIVPLLLFLRLAGFIYAVWKRQFLLTALVLFPLFVDPRSAVAIAHIVLSMLAALGFLDALPALLRKIRGAADWLPRAATPVLAALAFTLFIECGLHDFKLVNTTLTADSRAAMTWLRGNLPPGRDFLLLTGWPYSMSDPVQEWFPALAGQHSQTTLQGLEWTLGAGFNARLSDLVELQSCASAACVDAWSARTGLGYDYLWVAKTIPSLEQDLRASSDYRAVFQSETVAVFQRVTK
;
A
#
# COMPACT_ATOMS: atom_id res chain seq x y z
N MET A 1 -8.80 2.20 47.07
CA MET A 1 -8.86 3.20 45.98
C MET A 1 -8.73 2.49 44.64
N LYS A 2 -9.80 2.37 43.84
CA LYS A 2 -9.69 1.89 42.45
C LYS A 2 -9.01 3.00 41.64
N ARG A 3 -7.79 2.76 41.13
CA ARG A 3 -7.15 3.68 40.17
C ARG A 3 -8.09 3.79 38.97
N GLN A 4 -8.65 4.98 38.73
CA GLN A 4 -9.36 5.22 37.48
C GLN A 4 -8.37 5.03 36.32
N PRO A 5 -8.75 4.32 35.25
CA PRO A 5 -7.87 4.12 34.10
C PRO A 5 -7.51 5.48 33.50
N ASP A 6 -6.23 5.66 33.16
CA ASP A 6 -5.72 6.85 32.46
C ASP A 6 -6.47 6.99 31.13
N PHE A 7 -7.13 8.13 30.91
CA PHE A 7 -7.94 8.38 29.73
C PHE A 7 -7.14 8.22 28.42
N SER A 8 -5.85 8.56 28.45
CA SER A 8 -4.95 8.38 27.30
C SER A 8 -4.79 6.89 26.96
N VAL A 9 -4.66 6.05 28.00
CA VAL A 9 -4.55 4.58 27.84
C VAL A 9 -5.85 4.00 27.29
N LEU A 10 -7.01 4.50 27.71
CA LEU A 10 -8.30 4.07 27.19
C LEU A 10 -8.44 4.40 25.69
N ILE A 11 -8.04 5.61 25.27
CA ILE A 11 -8.07 6.00 23.85
C ILE A 11 -7.13 5.11 23.03
N LEU A 12 -5.91 4.85 23.52
CA LEU A 12 -4.97 3.98 22.83
C LEU A 12 -5.49 2.54 22.74
N PHE A 13 -6.12 2.03 23.80
CA PHE A 13 -6.77 0.72 23.78
C PHE A 13 -7.90 0.67 22.74
N ALA A 14 -8.73 1.71 22.65
CA ALA A 14 -9.76 1.82 21.62
C ALA A 14 -9.16 1.83 20.21
N ALA A 15 -8.05 2.55 20.00
CA ALA A 15 -7.33 2.56 18.73
C ALA A 15 -6.85 1.15 18.32
N LEU A 16 -6.29 0.39 19.26
CA LEU A 16 -5.84 -0.99 19.01
C LEU A 16 -7.01 -1.95 18.76
N LEU A 17 -8.07 -1.85 19.57
CA LEU A 17 -9.23 -2.72 19.47
C LEU A 17 -9.99 -2.50 18.15
N PHE A 18 -10.46 -1.27 17.91
CA PHE A 18 -11.23 -0.96 16.72
C PHE A 18 -10.36 -0.95 15.46
N GLY A 19 -9.12 -0.46 15.55
CA GLY A 19 -8.16 -0.53 14.46
C GLY A 19 -7.80 -1.96 14.05
N GLY A 20 -7.71 -2.88 15.02
CA GLY A 20 -7.56 -4.31 14.76
C GLY A 20 -8.79 -4.92 14.11
N LEU A 21 -9.99 -4.62 14.62
CA LEU A 21 -11.24 -5.13 14.05
C LEU A 21 -11.39 -4.78 12.56
N VAL A 22 -11.19 -3.51 12.19
CA VAL A 22 -11.34 -3.07 10.78
C VAL A 22 -10.26 -3.68 9.87
N ARG A 23 -9.01 -3.84 10.36
CA ARG A 23 -7.94 -4.44 9.55
C ARG A 23 -8.13 -5.94 9.29
N PHE A 24 -8.69 -6.68 10.24
CA PHE A 24 -8.86 -8.14 10.13
C PHE A 24 -10.22 -8.54 9.53
N LEU A 25 -11.24 -7.68 9.59
CA LEU A 25 -12.58 -7.99 9.09
C LEU A 25 -12.60 -8.36 7.59
N PRO A 26 -11.93 -7.61 6.68
CA PRO A 26 -11.88 -7.98 5.26
C PRO A 26 -11.28 -9.37 5.02
N ALA A 27 -10.20 -9.73 5.74
CA ALA A 27 -9.56 -11.03 5.63
C ALA A 27 -10.49 -12.17 6.11
N LEU A 28 -11.25 -11.94 7.18
CA LEU A 28 -12.24 -12.89 7.69
C LEU A 28 -13.40 -13.13 6.70
N MET A 29 -13.82 -12.09 5.99
CA MET A 29 -14.92 -12.16 5.03
C MET A 29 -14.54 -12.84 3.70
N THR A 30 -13.36 -12.53 3.19
CA THR A 30 -12.94 -12.92 1.83
C THR A 30 -12.34 -14.32 1.74
N ARG A 31 -11.64 -14.76 2.79
CA ARG A 31 -10.91 -16.04 2.86
C ARG A 31 -9.89 -16.27 1.72
N PHE A 32 -9.53 -15.20 1.02
CA PHE A 32 -8.53 -15.17 -0.05
C PHE A 32 -7.86 -13.78 -0.03
N PRO A 33 -6.55 -13.66 -0.33
CA PRO A 33 -5.89 -12.37 -0.35
C PRO A 33 -6.62 -11.33 -1.22
N ILE A 34 -6.80 -10.14 -0.67
CA ILE A 34 -7.61 -9.09 -1.28
C ILE A 34 -6.82 -8.40 -2.39
N ASN A 35 -7.48 -8.12 -3.51
CA ASN A 35 -6.94 -7.36 -4.63
C ASN A 35 -5.65 -7.96 -5.23
N ASP A 36 -4.49 -7.52 -4.75
CA ASP A 36 -3.20 -7.84 -5.36
C ASP A 36 -2.39 -8.92 -4.63
N GLY A 37 -1.18 -9.22 -5.11
CA GLY A 37 -0.23 -10.11 -4.44
C GLY A 37 0.13 -11.38 -5.20
N GLY A 38 -0.40 -11.60 -6.41
CA GLY A 38 -0.07 -12.77 -7.23
C GLY A 38 1.40 -12.82 -7.64
N MET A 39 2.00 -11.67 -7.97
CA MET A 39 3.44 -11.60 -8.26
C MET A 39 4.26 -11.98 -7.04
N PHE A 40 4.00 -11.34 -5.90
CA PHE A 40 4.74 -11.59 -4.67
C PHE A 40 4.55 -13.01 -4.13
N TYR A 41 3.36 -13.59 -4.32
CA TYR A 41 3.10 -15.00 -4.00
C TYR A 41 4.00 -15.93 -4.82
N THR A 42 4.14 -15.65 -6.11
CA THR A 42 5.04 -16.40 -7.01
C THR A 42 6.50 -16.24 -6.57
N MET A 43 6.95 -15.02 -6.34
CA MET A 43 8.30 -14.72 -5.87
C MET A 43 8.63 -15.38 -4.52
N ALA A 44 7.69 -15.40 -3.57
CA ALA A 44 7.87 -16.06 -2.27
C ALA A 44 7.99 -17.59 -2.40
N ARG A 45 7.27 -18.22 -3.34
CA ARG A 45 7.44 -19.65 -3.66
C ARG A 45 8.80 -19.94 -4.28
N GLU A 46 9.24 -19.08 -5.19
CA GLU A 46 10.55 -19.22 -5.85
C GLU A 46 11.71 -19.07 -4.86
N LEU A 47 11.58 -18.20 -3.85
CA LEU A 47 12.56 -18.11 -2.77
C LEU A 47 12.70 -19.44 -2.02
N SER A 48 11.59 -20.06 -1.61
CA SER A 48 11.61 -21.36 -0.93
C SER A 48 12.19 -22.45 -1.85
N ALA A 49 11.75 -22.49 -3.11
CA ALA A 49 12.24 -23.45 -4.10
C ALA A 49 13.74 -23.29 -4.41
N ASN A 50 14.28 -22.08 -4.31
CA ASN A 50 15.70 -21.77 -4.53
C ASN A 50 16.52 -21.81 -3.24
N GLY A 51 16.04 -22.47 -2.18
CA GLY A 51 16.76 -22.62 -0.92
C GLY A 51 17.08 -21.29 -0.24
N TYR A 52 16.24 -20.27 -0.42
CA TYR A 52 16.40 -18.91 0.08
C TYR A 52 17.61 -18.14 -0.46
N ALA A 53 18.26 -18.63 -1.52
CA ALA A 53 19.12 -17.79 -2.34
C ALA A 53 18.24 -16.87 -3.21
N LEU A 54 18.60 -15.59 -3.34
CA LEU A 54 17.83 -14.64 -4.16
C LEU A 54 17.89 -15.08 -5.64
N PRO A 55 16.75 -15.46 -6.26
CA PRO A 55 16.72 -15.83 -7.67
C PRO A 55 17.16 -14.66 -8.56
N ALA A 56 17.67 -14.94 -9.76
CA ALA A 56 17.95 -13.86 -10.72
C ALA A 56 16.65 -13.26 -11.26
N THR A 57 15.68 -14.10 -11.60
CA THR A 57 14.41 -13.69 -12.18
C THR A 57 13.25 -14.39 -11.50
N THR A 58 12.06 -13.81 -11.58
CA THR A 58 10.79 -14.48 -11.28
C THR A 58 10.10 -14.90 -12.58
N SER A 59 9.48 -16.09 -12.57
CA SER A 59 8.70 -16.63 -13.69
C SER A 59 7.26 -16.13 -13.71
N TYR A 60 6.94 -15.10 -12.90
CA TYR A 60 5.61 -14.51 -12.88
C TYR A 60 5.16 -14.11 -14.29
N ASN A 61 3.94 -14.47 -14.66
CA ASN A 61 3.38 -14.26 -16.00
C ASN A 61 4.11 -14.99 -17.14
N GLY A 62 4.93 -16.01 -16.83
CA GLY A 62 5.74 -16.70 -17.84
C GLY A 62 6.87 -15.84 -18.40
N LEU A 63 7.16 -14.71 -17.76
CA LEU A 63 8.21 -13.77 -18.13
C LEU A 63 9.49 -14.05 -17.33
N SER A 64 10.61 -13.47 -17.76
CA SER A 64 11.87 -13.46 -16.99
C SER A 64 12.06 -12.10 -16.35
N ILE A 65 11.19 -11.75 -15.40
CA ILE A 65 11.22 -10.45 -14.73
C ILE A 65 12.38 -10.45 -13.74
N PRO A 66 13.26 -9.42 -13.72
CA PRO A 66 14.32 -9.32 -12.72
C PRO A 66 13.75 -9.42 -11.30
N PHE A 67 14.37 -10.24 -10.44
CA PHE A 67 14.01 -10.34 -9.02
C PHE A 67 14.57 -9.13 -8.25
N ALA A 68 14.17 -7.93 -8.65
CA ALA A 68 14.74 -6.67 -8.18
C ALA A 68 13.98 -6.08 -6.99
N TYR A 69 12.78 -6.58 -6.69
CA TYR A 69 11.94 -6.05 -5.61
C TYR A 69 12.58 -6.27 -4.22
N PRO A 70 12.51 -5.30 -3.28
CA PRO A 70 13.00 -5.46 -1.90
C PRO A 70 12.43 -6.71 -1.20
N PRO A 71 13.26 -7.66 -0.76
CA PRO A 71 12.78 -9.02 -0.57
C PRO A 71 12.32 -9.32 0.86
N LEU A 72 12.42 -8.40 1.83
CA LEU A 72 12.17 -8.72 3.25
C LEU A 72 10.76 -9.30 3.47
N GLY A 73 9.72 -8.65 2.92
CA GLY A 73 8.34 -9.14 3.03
C GLY A 73 8.17 -10.54 2.42
N LEU A 74 8.86 -10.81 1.31
CA LEU A 74 8.82 -12.10 0.61
C LEU A 74 9.50 -13.21 1.43
N TYR A 75 10.67 -12.91 2.00
CA TYR A 75 11.36 -13.82 2.93
C TYR A 75 10.51 -14.11 4.16
N LEU A 76 9.92 -13.09 4.78
CA LEU A 76 9.08 -13.26 5.96
C LEU A 76 7.87 -14.15 5.65
N ALA A 77 7.22 -13.93 4.50
CA ALA A 77 6.06 -14.71 4.09
C ALA A 77 6.42 -16.18 3.82
N SER A 78 7.50 -16.39 3.06
CA SER A 78 7.98 -17.72 2.66
C SER A 78 8.48 -18.53 3.87
N LEU A 79 9.34 -17.95 4.72
CA LEU A 79 9.83 -18.58 5.94
C LEU A 79 8.70 -18.90 6.92
N LEU A 80 7.72 -18.00 7.07
CA LEU A 80 6.59 -18.27 7.96
C LEU A 80 5.75 -19.45 7.44
N ALA A 81 5.51 -19.53 6.14
CA ALA A 81 4.80 -20.66 5.53
C ALA A 81 5.54 -21.99 5.76
N ASP A 82 6.85 -22.01 5.51
CA ASP A 82 7.67 -23.22 5.59
C ASP A 82 7.88 -23.68 7.05
N LEU A 83 8.19 -22.75 7.97
CA LEU A 83 8.46 -23.06 9.37
C LEU A 83 7.17 -23.43 10.13
N ALA A 84 6.08 -22.71 9.91
CA ALA A 84 4.79 -23.01 10.55
C ALA A 84 3.99 -24.10 9.83
N ARG A 85 4.45 -24.55 8.65
CA ARG A 85 3.78 -25.53 7.78
C ARG A 85 2.33 -25.14 7.45
N VAL A 86 2.13 -23.85 7.15
CA VAL A 86 0.83 -23.30 6.77
C VAL A 86 0.80 -22.93 5.28
N PRO A 87 -0.37 -22.95 4.62
CA PRO A 87 -0.46 -22.54 3.22
C PRO A 87 0.00 -21.08 3.03
N LEU A 88 0.87 -20.84 2.05
CA LEU A 88 1.39 -19.50 1.76
C LEU A 88 0.28 -18.48 1.45
N LEU A 89 -0.82 -18.89 0.82
CA LEU A 89 -1.99 -18.03 0.63
C LEU A 89 -2.59 -17.56 1.97
N GLY A 90 -2.57 -18.41 3.00
CA GLY A 90 -2.97 -18.03 4.35
C GLY A 90 -2.03 -16.98 4.95
N VAL A 91 -0.72 -17.08 4.69
CA VAL A 91 0.23 -16.06 5.10
C VAL A 91 -0.06 -14.72 4.42
N PHE A 92 -0.33 -14.72 3.11
CA PHE A 92 -0.72 -13.52 2.36
C PHE A 92 -2.05 -12.91 2.82
N LEU A 93 -2.94 -13.72 3.40
CA LEU A 93 -4.21 -13.26 3.96
C LEU A 93 -4.03 -12.60 5.34
N TRP A 94 -3.18 -13.17 6.21
CA TRP A 94 -3.13 -12.79 7.63
C TRP A 94 -1.92 -11.95 8.04
N LEU A 95 -0.79 -12.08 7.35
CA LEU A 95 0.44 -11.35 7.68
C LEU A 95 0.30 -9.83 7.43
N PRO A 96 -0.31 -9.37 6.32
CA PRO A 96 -0.50 -7.93 6.10
C PRO A 96 -1.33 -7.21 7.18
N PRO A 97 -2.54 -7.67 7.57
CA PRO A 97 -3.31 -7.02 8.63
C PRO A 97 -2.62 -7.11 10.00
N PHE A 98 -1.84 -8.17 10.25
CA PHE A 98 -1.02 -8.26 11.47
C PHE A 98 0.03 -7.14 11.55
N PHE A 99 0.81 -6.92 10.50
CA PHE A 99 1.77 -5.80 10.48
C PHE A 99 1.07 -4.45 10.52
N SER A 100 -0.07 -4.30 9.83
CA SER A 100 -0.87 -3.07 9.86
C SER A 100 -1.40 -2.76 11.28
N LEU A 101 -1.75 -3.78 12.07
CA LEU A 101 -2.09 -3.62 13.48
C LEU A 101 -0.88 -3.19 14.32
N LEU A 102 0.29 -3.82 14.12
CA LEU A 102 1.53 -3.45 14.81
C LEU A 102 2.03 -2.03 14.46
N ALA A 103 1.62 -1.50 13.31
CA ALA A 103 1.91 -0.12 12.95
C ALA A 103 1.21 0.90 13.88
N ILE A 104 0.07 0.58 14.50
CA ILE A 104 -0.64 1.47 15.43
C ILE A 104 0.20 1.82 16.68
N PRO A 105 0.75 0.86 17.45
CA PRO A 105 1.61 1.19 18.58
C PRO A 105 2.94 1.83 18.14
N ALA A 106 3.51 1.44 16.99
CA ALA A 106 4.70 2.10 16.44
C ALA A 106 4.43 3.59 16.11
N PHE A 107 3.28 3.86 15.50
CA PHE A 107 2.79 5.21 15.25
C PHE A 107 2.62 5.99 16.55
N TYR A 108 2.01 5.39 17.58
CA TYR A 108 1.87 6.03 18.89
C TYR A 108 3.21 6.45 19.49
N LEU A 109 4.25 5.62 19.38
CA LEU A 109 5.61 5.97 19.85
C LEU A 109 6.16 7.21 19.13
N LEU A 110 6.05 7.24 17.80
CA LEU A 110 6.46 8.38 16.99
C LEU A 110 5.64 9.65 17.33
N ALA A 111 4.32 9.53 17.37
CA ALA A 111 3.42 10.64 17.70
C ALA A 111 3.71 11.22 19.09
N ARG A 112 3.99 10.36 20.08
CA ARG A 112 4.35 10.77 21.44
C ARG A 112 5.68 11.52 21.46
N ALA A 113 6.65 11.11 20.65
CA ALA A 113 7.94 11.79 20.56
C ALA A 113 7.81 13.18 19.90
N LEU A 114 7.02 13.28 18.81
CA LEU A 114 6.83 14.53 18.07
C LEU A 114 5.91 15.54 18.75
N LEU A 115 4.82 15.07 19.36
CA LEU A 115 3.82 15.94 20.01
C LEU A 115 4.13 16.22 21.48
N ALA A 116 5.08 15.48 22.06
CA ALA A 116 5.50 15.57 23.46
C ALA A 116 4.35 15.48 24.49
N ASP A 117 3.22 14.86 24.12
CA ASP A 117 2.03 14.74 24.95
C ASP A 117 1.33 13.38 24.74
N LYS A 118 0.97 12.73 25.85
CA LYS A 118 0.39 11.38 25.82
C LYS A 118 -1.04 11.37 25.27
N LEU A 119 -1.83 12.38 25.58
CA LEU A 119 -3.23 12.44 25.17
C LEU A 119 -3.32 12.73 23.68
N ARG A 120 -2.57 13.72 23.18
CA ARG A 120 -2.44 14.03 21.75
C ARG A 120 -1.96 12.81 20.96
N ALA A 121 -0.95 12.10 21.45
CA ALA A 121 -0.45 10.90 20.78
C ALA A 121 -1.48 9.76 20.76
N SER A 122 -2.21 9.55 21.86
CA SER A 122 -3.24 8.51 21.93
C SER A 122 -4.40 8.83 20.98
N LEU A 123 -4.84 10.09 20.94
CA LEU A 123 -5.88 10.54 20.02
C LEU A 123 -5.42 10.48 18.55
N ALA A 124 -4.18 10.86 18.27
CA ALA A 124 -3.60 10.70 16.94
C ALA A 124 -3.58 9.23 16.52
N ALA A 125 -3.28 8.31 17.44
CA ALA A 125 -3.27 6.88 17.17
C ALA A 125 -4.69 6.36 16.87
N LEU A 126 -5.72 6.89 17.54
CA LEU A 126 -7.11 6.59 17.23
C LEU A 126 -7.48 7.04 15.81
N PHE A 127 -7.08 8.26 15.41
CA PHE A 127 -7.35 8.77 14.06
C PHE A 127 -6.55 8.04 12.98
N PHE A 128 -5.30 7.64 13.25
CA PHE A 128 -4.51 6.78 12.37
C PHE A 128 -5.12 5.37 12.25
N ALA A 129 -5.65 4.84 13.35
CA ALA A 129 -6.28 3.53 13.36
C ALA A 129 -7.62 3.50 12.60
N LEU A 130 -8.39 4.59 12.68
CA LEU A 130 -9.76 4.72 12.15
C LEU A 130 -9.87 5.82 11.07
N ALA A 131 -8.90 5.88 10.16
CA ALA A 131 -9.04 6.68 8.95
C ALA A 131 -9.49 5.78 7.78
N PRO A 132 -10.72 5.94 7.27
CA PRO A 132 -11.22 5.14 6.14
C PRO A 132 -10.26 5.15 4.95
N GLY A 133 -10.05 4.00 4.31
CA GLY A 133 -9.18 3.84 3.13
C GLY A 133 -7.67 3.87 3.38
N SER A 134 -7.22 4.44 4.50
CA SER A 134 -5.79 4.70 4.75
C SER A 134 -4.92 3.45 4.92
N TYR A 135 -5.52 2.31 5.28
CA TYR A 135 -4.82 1.04 5.52
C TYR A 135 -5.09 -0.02 4.45
N ASP A 136 -5.89 0.26 3.43
CA ASP A 136 -6.33 -0.68 2.41
C ASP A 136 -5.16 -1.42 1.75
N TRP A 137 -4.20 -0.67 1.20
CA TRP A 137 -3.00 -1.22 0.57
C TRP A 137 -2.12 -2.03 1.54
N HIS A 138 -2.23 -1.80 2.85
CA HIS A 138 -1.51 -2.57 3.87
C HIS A 138 -2.21 -3.89 4.21
N ILE A 139 -3.50 -4.04 3.96
CA ILE A 139 -4.26 -5.27 4.30
C ILE A 139 -4.56 -6.14 3.08
N MET A 140 -4.34 -5.62 1.86
CA MET A 140 -4.38 -6.40 0.61
C MET A 140 -3.26 -7.45 0.53
N GLY A 141 -3.34 -8.37 -0.43
CA GLY A 141 -2.35 -9.47 -0.55
C GLY A 141 -0.93 -8.97 -0.83
N GLY A 142 -0.76 -7.92 -1.64
CA GLY A 142 0.52 -7.23 -1.81
C GLY A 142 0.95 -6.39 -0.60
N GLY A 143 0.09 -6.28 0.41
CA GLY A 143 0.40 -5.70 1.71
C GLY A 143 1.54 -6.42 2.43
N VAL A 144 1.92 -7.63 2.01
CA VAL A 144 3.06 -8.39 2.57
C VAL A 144 4.38 -7.61 2.59
N THR A 145 4.58 -6.72 1.62
CA THR A 145 5.73 -5.81 1.54
C THR A 145 5.39 -4.45 2.14
N ARG A 146 4.24 -3.87 1.78
CA ARG A 146 3.82 -2.52 2.19
C ARG A 146 3.57 -2.37 3.69
N SER A 147 2.86 -3.32 4.31
CA SER A 147 2.53 -3.26 5.74
C SER A 147 3.76 -3.40 6.63
N ALA A 148 4.68 -4.31 6.28
CA ALA A 148 5.99 -4.45 6.92
C ALA A 148 6.80 -3.14 6.74
N GLY A 149 6.80 -2.60 5.52
CA GLY A 149 7.44 -1.32 5.22
C GLY A 149 6.92 -0.16 6.09
N MET A 150 5.61 -0.02 6.22
CA MET A 150 4.98 1.01 7.07
C MET A 150 5.37 0.85 8.54
N LEU A 151 5.33 -0.37 9.09
CA LEU A 151 5.75 -0.64 10.46
C LEU A 151 7.21 -0.22 10.69
N PHE A 152 8.12 -0.67 9.83
CA PHE A 152 9.53 -0.37 9.98
C PHE A 152 9.86 1.10 9.70
N LEU A 153 9.14 1.76 8.80
CA LEU A 153 9.22 3.20 8.59
C LEU A 153 8.87 3.99 9.86
N LEU A 154 7.78 3.63 10.54
CA LEU A 154 7.36 4.30 11.77
C LEU A 154 8.38 4.11 12.90
N LEU A 155 8.89 2.89 13.08
CA LEU A 155 9.94 2.61 14.07
C LEU A 155 11.24 3.32 13.72
N ALA A 156 11.64 3.31 12.46
CA ALA A 156 12.83 4.01 11.98
C ALA A 156 12.68 5.52 12.18
N ALA A 157 11.56 6.12 11.78
CA ALA A 157 11.28 7.54 12.00
C ALA A 157 11.35 7.90 13.49
N PHE A 158 10.83 7.05 14.38
CA PHE A 158 10.94 7.26 15.83
C PHE A 158 12.40 7.26 16.30
N PHE A 159 13.18 6.23 15.96
CA PHE A 159 14.57 6.14 16.41
C PHE A 159 15.46 7.23 15.79
N VAL A 160 15.26 7.55 14.52
CA VAL A 160 15.98 8.62 13.82
C VAL A 160 15.63 9.99 14.40
N PHE A 161 14.35 10.26 14.66
CA PHE A 161 13.92 11.48 15.33
C PHE A 161 14.57 11.62 16.71
N CYS A 162 14.50 10.58 17.56
CA CYS A 162 15.11 10.61 18.89
C CYS A 162 16.64 10.71 18.82
N LEU A 163 17.30 10.06 17.85
CA LEU A 163 18.74 10.13 17.64
C LEU A 163 19.20 11.57 17.39
N PHE A 164 18.54 12.29 16.48
CA PHE A 164 18.92 13.68 16.18
C PHE A 164 18.40 14.68 17.20
N GLN A 165 17.29 14.41 17.88
CA GLN A 165 16.78 15.29 18.92
C GLN A 165 17.63 15.23 20.21
N GLN A 166 18.07 14.03 20.61
CA GLN A 166 18.76 13.80 21.89
C GLN A 166 20.28 13.66 21.73
N GLY A 167 20.73 13.33 20.52
CA GLY A 167 22.13 13.02 20.23
C GLY A 167 22.60 11.68 20.82
N ASP A 168 21.75 10.82 21.38
CA ASP A 168 22.21 9.60 22.05
C ASP A 168 22.73 8.55 21.05
N ARG A 169 24.03 8.23 21.15
CA ARG A 169 24.71 7.24 20.30
C ARG A 169 24.11 5.84 20.43
N ARG A 170 23.43 5.52 21.54
CA ARG A 170 22.75 4.22 21.73
C ARG A 170 21.61 4.01 20.73
N LEU A 171 21.06 5.10 20.18
CA LEU A 171 19.98 5.07 19.21
C LEU A 171 20.47 4.84 17.77
N VAL A 172 21.78 4.90 17.51
CA VAL A 172 22.35 4.70 16.16
C VAL A 172 22.06 3.29 15.65
N LEU A 173 22.28 2.26 16.47
CA LEU A 173 22.04 0.87 16.06
C LEU A 173 20.57 0.56 15.74
N PRO A 174 19.58 0.88 16.62
CA PRO A 174 18.18 0.65 16.26
C PRO A 174 17.73 1.52 15.08
N ALA A 175 18.24 2.76 14.94
CA ALA A 175 17.97 3.58 13.76
C ALA A 175 18.48 2.90 12.47
N ILE A 176 19.72 2.41 12.45
CA ILE A 176 20.29 1.66 11.32
C ILE A 176 19.44 0.42 11.03
N LEU A 177 19.12 -0.37 12.05
CA LEU A 177 18.35 -1.61 11.88
C LEU A 177 16.98 -1.33 11.25
N PHE A 178 16.17 -0.47 11.85
CA PHE A 178 14.81 -0.23 11.37
C PHE A 178 14.79 0.51 10.04
N SER A 179 15.72 1.44 9.79
CA SER A 179 15.85 2.07 8.46
C SER A 179 16.24 1.05 7.39
N SER A 180 17.11 0.08 7.70
CA SER A 180 17.47 -1.00 6.77
C SER A 180 16.28 -1.91 6.49
N LEU A 181 15.53 -2.30 7.51
CA LEU A 181 14.31 -3.11 7.36
C LEU A 181 13.25 -2.37 6.53
N ALA A 182 13.11 -1.05 6.70
CA ALA A 182 12.21 -0.23 5.89
C ALA A 182 12.63 -0.23 4.41
N VAL A 183 13.91 0.00 4.11
CA VAL A 183 14.46 -0.05 2.74
C VAL A 183 14.28 -1.43 2.10
N LEU A 184 14.50 -2.50 2.86
CA LEU A 184 14.37 -3.88 2.39
C LEU A 184 12.92 -4.36 2.26
N SER A 185 11.92 -3.58 2.71
CA SER A 185 10.51 -3.96 2.68
C SER A 185 9.81 -3.55 1.39
N HIS A 186 9.98 -2.31 0.95
CA HIS A 186 9.24 -1.74 -0.18
C HIS A 186 10.01 -0.58 -0.81
N PRO A 187 10.04 -0.42 -2.15
CA PRO A 187 10.87 0.58 -2.81
C PRO A 187 10.48 2.02 -2.45
N GLU A 188 9.18 2.34 -2.48
CA GLU A 188 8.68 3.67 -2.10
C GLU A 188 9.01 4.00 -0.63
N VAL A 189 8.95 3.02 0.26
CA VAL A 189 9.31 3.19 1.68
C VAL A 189 10.79 3.49 1.83
N GLY A 190 11.66 2.85 1.03
CA GLY A 190 13.09 3.14 1.01
C GLY A 190 13.39 4.59 0.62
N LEU A 191 12.69 5.12 -0.39
CA LEU A 191 12.82 6.53 -0.81
C LEU A 191 12.39 7.49 0.30
N HIS A 192 11.20 7.27 0.89
CA HIS A 192 10.71 8.08 2.01
C HIS A 192 11.60 7.99 3.25
N MET A 193 12.18 6.82 3.53
CA MET A 193 13.12 6.66 4.64
C MET A 193 14.39 7.49 4.44
N ALA A 194 14.97 7.47 3.23
CA ALA A 194 16.13 8.30 2.91
C ALA A 194 15.80 9.81 3.05
N GLY A 195 14.63 10.22 2.54
CA GLY A 195 14.11 11.58 2.69
C GLY A 195 13.92 11.99 4.15
N LEU A 196 13.34 11.12 4.98
CA LEU A 196 13.12 11.36 6.41
C LEU A 196 14.43 11.48 7.20
N CYS A 197 15.42 10.63 6.91
CA CYS A 197 16.75 10.73 7.52
C CYS A 197 17.38 12.10 7.25
N LEU A 198 17.37 12.53 5.99
CA LEU A 198 17.87 13.84 5.58
C LEU A 198 17.07 14.97 6.23
N PHE A 199 15.75 14.86 6.22
CA PHE A 199 14.84 15.85 6.81
C PHE A 199 15.09 16.03 8.31
N PHE A 200 15.17 14.95 9.10
CA PHE A 200 15.39 15.05 10.54
C PHE A 200 16.79 15.53 10.87
N TRP A 201 17.82 15.07 10.15
CA TRP A 201 19.18 15.57 10.33
C TRP A 201 19.26 17.08 10.10
N LEU A 202 18.77 17.56 8.95
CA LEU A 202 18.75 18.98 8.62
C LEU A 202 17.85 19.79 9.54
N SER A 203 16.81 19.21 10.12
CA SER A 203 15.86 19.97 10.95
C SER A 203 16.24 20.02 12.43
N LEU A 204 17.02 19.04 12.93
CA LEU A 204 17.23 18.84 14.37
C LEU A 204 18.68 18.98 14.82
N ASP A 205 19.66 18.47 14.06
CA ASP A 205 21.07 18.45 14.50
C ASP A 205 22.07 18.61 13.35
N ARG A 206 22.42 19.87 13.06
CA ARG A 206 23.43 20.24 12.05
C ARG A 206 24.86 20.32 12.61
N THR A 207 25.11 19.81 13.81
CA THR A 207 26.44 19.85 14.42
C THR A 207 27.36 18.77 13.80
N PRO A 208 28.68 18.82 14.02
CA PRO A 208 29.58 17.75 13.58
C PRO A 208 29.22 16.36 14.14
N ARG A 209 28.65 16.32 15.35
CA ARG A 209 28.13 15.08 15.96
C ARG A 209 26.91 14.58 15.19
N GLY A 210 25.97 15.46 14.85
CA GLY A 210 24.83 15.14 14.01
C GLY A 210 25.26 14.62 12.64
N LEU A 211 26.25 15.26 12.01
CA LEU A 211 26.84 14.79 10.76
C LEU A 211 27.45 13.39 10.90
N LEU A 212 28.17 13.10 11.99
CA LEU A 212 28.70 11.76 12.25
C LEU A 212 27.57 10.73 12.40
N HIS A 213 26.50 11.04 13.15
CA HIS A 213 25.36 10.14 13.26
C HIS A 213 24.65 9.92 11.93
N ALA A 214 24.48 10.96 11.12
CA ALA A 214 23.91 10.87 9.79
C ALA A 214 24.76 9.99 8.87
N PHE A 215 26.09 10.15 8.92
CA PHE A 215 27.02 9.30 8.19
C PHE A 215 26.96 7.84 8.65
N LEU A 216 27.02 7.57 9.95
CA LEU A 216 26.93 6.22 10.51
C LEU A 216 25.59 5.55 10.14
N LEU A 217 24.50 6.31 10.19
CA LEU A 217 23.18 5.85 9.80
C LEU A 217 23.13 5.49 8.31
N ALA A 218 23.53 6.41 7.44
CA ALA A 218 23.52 6.20 5.98
C ALA A 218 24.43 5.02 5.59
N PHE A 219 25.64 4.97 6.14
CA PHE A 219 26.59 3.90 5.88
C PHE A 219 26.11 2.55 6.41
N GLY A 220 25.57 2.51 7.63
CA GLY A 220 25.00 1.30 8.21
C GLY A 220 23.83 0.75 7.39
N VAL A 221 22.91 1.62 6.96
CA VAL A 221 21.78 1.23 6.11
C VAL A 221 22.25 0.76 4.74
N PHE A 222 23.24 1.44 4.13
CA PHE A 222 23.84 1.03 2.88
C PHE A 222 24.42 -0.39 2.98
N LEU A 223 25.18 -0.68 4.03
CA LEU A 223 25.78 -2.01 4.25
C LEU A 223 24.74 -3.10 4.52
N LEU A 224 23.75 -2.85 5.39
CA LEU A 224 22.75 -3.87 5.73
C LEU A 224 21.76 -4.14 4.60
N SER A 225 21.53 -3.19 3.70
CA SER A 225 20.71 -3.39 2.50
C SER A 225 21.50 -3.90 1.29
N ALA A 226 22.85 -3.88 1.35
CA ALA A 226 23.74 -4.30 0.26
C ALA A 226 23.55 -5.73 -0.25
N PRO A 227 23.24 -6.74 0.58
CA PRO A 227 23.00 -8.08 0.08
C PRO A 227 21.88 -8.14 -0.97
N TRP A 228 20.87 -7.26 -0.88
CA TRP A 228 19.82 -7.19 -1.89
C TRP A 228 20.26 -6.41 -3.12
N TRP A 229 20.51 -5.10 -2.99
CA TRP A 229 20.77 -4.27 -4.17
C TRP A 229 22.07 -4.68 -4.87
N GLY A 230 23.09 -5.13 -4.12
CA GLY A 230 24.34 -5.63 -4.68
C GLY A 230 24.15 -6.89 -5.53
N THR A 231 23.27 -7.80 -5.09
CA THR A 231 22.94 -9.00 -5.87
C THR A 231 22.19 -8.63 -7.16
N VAL A 232 21.22 -7.71 -7.07
CA VAL A 232 20.48 -7.23 -8.24
C VAL A 232 21.42 -6.55 -9.24
N LEU A 233 22.34 -5.70 -8.77
CA LEU A 233 23.34 -5.06 -9.62
C LEU A 233 24.28 -6.07 -10.27
N ALA A 234 24.71 -7.09 -9.53
CA ALA A 234 25.59 -8.12 -10.07
C ALA A 234 24.91 -8.97 -11.16
N GLN A 235 23.59 -9.20 -11.04
CA GLN A 235 22.83 -10.02 -11.98
C GLN A 235 22.32 -9.23 -13.19
N HIS A 236 21.88 -7.98 -13.02
CA HIS A 236 21.13 -7.22 -14.03
C HIS A 236 21.69 -5.81 -14.31
N GLY A 237 22.73 -5.39 -13.60
CA GLY A 237 23.21 -4.01 -13.63
C GLY A 237 22.18 -3.02 -13.09
N LEU A 238 22.25 -1.77 -13.55
CA LEU A 238 21.37 -0.67 -13.10
C LEU A 238 19.99 -0.67 -13.75
N SER A 239 19.78 -1.47 -14.80
CA SER A 239 18.58 -1.39 -15.64
C SER A 239 17.26 -1.53 -14.85
N PRO A 240 17.07 -2.50 -13.94
CA PRO A 240 15.81 -2.62 -13.21
C PRO A 240 15.48 -1.38 -12.36
N PHE A 241 16.50 -0.79 -11.72
CA PHE A 241 16.33 0.42 -10.90
C PHE A 241 16.00 1.64 -11.77
N LEU A 242 16.67 1.79 -12.91
CA LEU A 242 16.37 2.87 -13.87
C LEU A 242 14.96 2.73 -14.45
N SER A 243 14.53 1.52 -14.79
CA SER A 243 13.18 1.24 -15.26
C SER A 243 12.13 1.63 -14.21
N ALA A 244 12.33 1.23 -12.95
CA ALA A 244 11.41 1.53 -11.87
C ALA A 244 11.21 3.05 -11.64
N LEU A 245 12.24 3.87 -11.86
CA LEU A 245 12.15 5.33 -11.75
C LEU A 245 11.14 5.95 -12.74
N HIS A 246 10.92 5.34 -13.90
CA HIS A 246 9.96 5.83 -14.89
C HIS A 246 8.48 5.58 -14.52
N THR A 247 8.24 4.81 -13.46
CA THR A 247 6.87 4.49 -12.99
C THR A 247 6.30 5.53 -12.02
N GLY A 248 7.10 6.53 -11.63
CA GLY A 248 6.65 7.68 -10.87
C GLY A 248 5.78 8.62 -11.70
N GLN A 249 4.58 8.96 -11.21
CA GLN A 249 3.67 9.90 -11.86
C GLN A 249 4.14 11.35 -11.65
N HIS A 250 5.16 11.79 -12.39
CA HIS A 250 5.71 13.15 -12.31
C HIS A 250 5.02 14.16 -13.24
N SER A 251 3.80 13.89 -13.71
CA SER A 251 3.07 14.80 -14.61
C SER A 251 2.52 16.02 -13.86
N SER A 252 2.44 17.17 -14.53
CA SER A 252 1.85 18.41 -13.96
C SER A 252 0.38 18.24 -13.56
N ALA A 253 -0.37 17.37 -14.25
CA ALA A 253 -1.75 17.03 -13.90
C ALA A 253 -1.85 16.23 -12.59
N ALA A 254 -0.88 15.37 -12.29
CA ALA A 254 -0.81 14.63 -11.03
C ALA A 254 -0.63 15.57 -9.84
N TRP A 255 0.16 16.64 -9.97
CA TRP A 255 0.36 17.64 -8.92
C TRP A 255 -0.92 18.39 -8.52
N GLY A 256 -1.79 18.74 -9.49
CA GLY A 256 -3.06 19.40 -9.22
C GLY A 256 -4.04 18.51 -8.46
N ALA A 257 -4.17 17.25 -8.89
CA ALA A 257 -4.98 16.25 -8.20
C ALA A 257 -4.43 15.92 -6.80
N LEU A 258 -3.10 15.87 -6.65
CA LEU A 258 -2.41 15.64 -5.38
C LEU A 258 -2.67 16.75 -4.38
N LEU A 259 -2.64 18.03 -4.78
CA LEU A 259 -2.88 19.15 -3.86
C LEU A 259 -4.32 19.21 -3.36
N VAL A 260 -5.30 18.89 -4.22
CA VAL A 260 -6.72 18.82 -3.82
C VAL A 260 -7.00 17.59 -2.98
N GLY A 261 -6.44 16.43 -3.34
CA GLY A 261 -6.58 15.17 -2.62
C GLY A 261 -5.72 15.06 -1.35
N PHE A 262 -4.79 15.99 -1.12
CA PHE A 262 -3.78 15.84 -0.06
C PHE A 262 -4.35 15.74 1.36
N PHE A 263 -5.37 16.55 1.63
CA PHE A 263 -6.04 16.59 2.93
C PHE A 263 -7.34 15.77 2.95
N VAL A 264 -7.88 15.47 1.77
CA VAL A 264 -9.14 14.75 1.57
C VAL A 264 -8.84 13.25 1.64
N GLY A 265 -9.45 12.56 2.60
CA GLY A 265 -9.43 11.09 2.63
C GLY A 265 -10.60 10.48 1.87
N ASP A 266 -10.68 9.16 1.84
CA ASP A 266 -11.83 8.40 1.32
C ASP A 266 -13.02 8.38 2.31
N GLU A 267 -13.16 9.45 3.09
CA GLU A 267 -14.18 9.63 4.12
C GLU A 267 -15.53 9.97 3.48
N ILE A 268 -16.60 9.36 3.95
CA ILE A 268 -17.96 9.69 3.50
C ILE A 268 -18.37 11.02 4.14
N VAL A 269 -18.15 11.16 5.44
CA VAL A 269 -18.31 12.43 6.15
C VAL A 269 -16.91 12.99 6.42
N PRO A 270 -16.59 14.20 5.91
CA PRO A 270 -15.22 14.75 5.94
C PRO A 270 -14.81 15.29 7.33
N LEU A 271 -15.09 14.56 8.40
CA LEU A 271 -14.78 14.95 9.79
C LEU A 271 -13.27 15.08 10.01
N LEU A 272 -12.48 14.12 9.51
CA LEU A 272 -11.03 14.17 9.64
C LEU A 272 -10.43 15.28 8.77
N LEU A 273 -10.95 15.54 7.57
CA LEU A 273 -10.55 16.70 6.76
C LEU A 273 -10.60 18.01 7.58
N PHE A 274 -11.73 18.31 8.22
CA PHE A 274 -11.87 19.54 9.00
C PHE A 274 -10.89 19.59 10.19
N LEU A 275 -10.70 18.47 10.88
CA LEU A 275 -9.75 18.39 12.00
C LEU A 275 -8.29 18.52 11.53
N ARG A 276 -7.91 17.90 10.40
CA ARG A 276 -6.59 18.01 9.77
C ARG A 276 -6.28 19.46 9.39
N LEU A 277 -7.23 20.14 8.74
CA LEU A 277 -7.08 21.54 8.34
C LEU A 277 -6.99 22.46 9.55
N ALA A 278 -7.87 22.31 10.54
CA ALA A 278 -7.83 23.08 11.78
C ALA A 278 -6.51 22.88 12.52
N GLY A 279 -6.03 21.63 12.58
CA GLY A 279 -4.74 21.27 13.17
C GLY A 279 -3.55 21.83 12.41
N PHE A 280 -3.57 21.78 11.08
CA PHE A 280 -2.54 22.37 10.22
C PHE A 280 -2.43 23.89 10.42
N ILE A 281 -3.56 24.59 10.36
CA ILE A 281 -3.62 26.04 10.61
C ILE A 281 -3.12 26.36 12.02
N TYR A 282 -3.54 25.58 13.02
CA TYR A 282 -3.08 25.75 14.39
C TYR A 282 -1.57 25.51 14.53
N ALA A 283 -1.03 24.46 13.92
CA ALA A 283 0.40 24.15 13.93
C ALA A 283 1.22 25.28 13.29
N VAL A 284 0.77 25.81 12.14
CA VAL A 284 1.38 26.98 11.48
C VAL A 284 1.33 28.21 12.38
N TRP A 285 0.16 28.52 12.96
CA TRP A 285 -0.02 29.66 13.86
C TRP A 285 0.84 29.56 15.12
N LYS A 286 1.01 28.36 15.66
CA LYS A 286 1.91 28.06 16.78
C LYS A 286 3.36 27.84 16.39
N ARG A 287 3.72 28.06 15.11
CA ARG A 287 5.09 27.93 14.59
C ARG A 287 5.69 26.53 14.82
N GLN A 288 4.85 25.50 14.79
CA GLN A 288 5.28 24.10 14.83
C GLN A 288 5.81 23.66 13.46
N PHE A 289 6.83 24.37 12.96
CA PHE A 289 7.31 24.24 11.58
C PHE A 289 7.84 22.85 11.25
N LEU A 290 8.37 22.11 12.23
CA LEU A 290 8.77 20.73 12.03
C LEU A 290 7.58 19.88 11.56
N LEU A 291 6.44 19.96 12.24
CA LEU A 291 5.24 19.18 11.92
C LEU A 291 4.61 19.65 10.60
N THR A 292 4.59 20.97 10.35
CA THR A 292 4.10 21.56 9.10
C THR A 292 4.97 21.18 7.90
N ALA A 293 6.29 21.15 8.04
CA ALA A 293 7.17 20.71 6.97
C ALA A 293 7.10 19.19 6.77
N LEU A 294 6.97 18.43 7.86
CA LEU A 294 6.85 16.97 7.80
C LEU A 294 5.53 16.51 7.15
N VAL A 295 4.42 17.26 7.25
CA VAL A 295 3.22 16.86 6.50
C VAL A 295 3.43 17.01 4.99
N LEU A 296 4.17 18.04 4.55
CA LEU A 296 4.37 18.34 3.12
C LEU A 296 5.55 17.59 2.49
N PHE A 297 6.51 17.10 3.30
CA PHE A 297 7.73 16.45 2.79
C PHE A 297 7.47 15.33 1.78
N PRO A 298 6.47 14.44 1.95
CA PRO A 298 6.32 13.28 1.07
C PRO A 298 6.08 13.67 -0.39
N LEU A 299 5.44 14.84 -0.61
CA LEU A 299 5.20 15.40 -1.94
C LEU A 299 6.52 15.65 -2.70
N PHE A 300 7.60 15.98 -2.00
CA PHE A 300 8.89 16.27 -2.61
C PHE A 300 9.76 15.02 -2.81
N VAL A 301 9.42 13.90 -2.18
CA VAL A 301 10.18 12.65 -2.26
C VAL A 301 9.61 11.74 -3.32
N ASP A 302 8.32 11.39 -3.19
CA ASP A 302 7.61 10.57 -4.16
C ASP A 302 6.13 10.98 -4.16
N PRO A 303 5.69 11.77 -5.17
CA PRO A 303 4.31 12.22 -5.29
C PRO A 303 3.29 11.08 -5.34
N ARG A 304 3.66 9.91 -5.88
CA ARG A 304 2.75 8.77 -6.07
C ARG A 304 2.27 8.20 -4.74
N SER A 305 3.17 8.05 -3.77
CA SER A 305 2.89 7.51 -2.44
C SER A 305 2.75 8.59 -1.35
N ALA A 306 2.84 9.87 -1.74
CA ALA A 306 2.90 11.00 -0.81
C ALA A 306 1.71 11.04 0.16
N VAL A 307 0.49 10.79 -0.30
CA VAL A 307 -0.72 10.83 0.54
C VAL A 307 -0.66 9.76 1.64
N ALA A 308 -0.22 8.54 1.31
CA ALA A 308 -0.10 7.44 2.26
C ALA A 308 0.90 7.76 3.39
N ILE A 309 2.02 8.41 3.06
CA ILE A 309 3.02 8.81 4.06
C ILE A 309 2.59 10.06 4.84
N ALA A 310 1.99 11.04 4.15
CA ALA A 310 1.48 12.27 4.78
C ALA A 310 0.38 11.96 5.81
N HIS A 311 -0.38 10.87 5.59
CA HIS A 311 -1.41 10.39 6.52
C HIS A 311 -0.90 10.24 7.96
N ILE A 312 0.37 9.84 8.15
CA ILE A 312 1.03 9.75 9.46
C ILE A 312 0.93 11.10 10.19
N VAL A 313 1.37 12.17 9.53
CA VAL A 313 1.38 13.50 10.14
C VAL A 313 -0.02 14.12 10.17
N LEU A 314 -0.85 13.86 9.15
CA LEU A 314 -2.24 14.31 9.13
C LEU A 314 -3.04 13.79 10.33
N SER A 315 -2.80 12.55 10.78
CA SER A 315 -3.43 12.01 11.98
C SER A 315 -2.99 12.73 13.27
N MET A 316 -1.74 13.18 13.34
CA MET A 316 -1.25 14.04 14.43
C MET A 316 -1.88 15.43 14.37
N LEU A 317 -2.00 16.01 13.18
CA LEU A 317 -2.67 17.29 12.97
C LEU A 317 -4.15 17.21 13.33
N ALA A 318 -4.85 16.12 12.99
CA ALA A 318 -6.23 15.92 13.42
C ALA A 318 -6.38 15.93 14.95
N ALA A 319 -5.44 15.31 15.67
CA ALA A 319 -5.41 15.36 17.14
C ALA A 319 -5.20 16.78 17.68
N LEU A 320 -4.30 17.57 17.07
CA LEU A 320 -4.13 19.00 17.40
C LEU A 320 -5.39 19.81 17.05
N GLY A 321 -6.04 19.50 15.93
CA GLY A 321 -7.30 20.10 15.51
C GLY A 321 -8.38 19.93 16.57
N PHE A 322 -8.50 18.72 17.11
CA PHE A 322 -9.51 18.37 18.11
C PHE A 322 -9.18 18.91 19.51
N LEU A 323 -7.95 18.72 19.99
CA LEU A 323 -7.57 19.04 21.38
C LEU A 323 -7.13 20.50 21.59
N ASP A 324 -6.66 21.18 20.54
CA ASP A 324 -6.06 22.49 20.67
C ASP A 324 -6.77 23.56 19.84
N ALA A 325 -6.95 23.30 18.54
CA ALA A 325 -7.50 24.30 17.61
C ALA A 325 -8.98 24.60 17.89
N LEU A 326 -9.81 23.55 17.98
CA LEU A 326 -11.24 23.68 18.19
C LEU A 326 -11.57 24.33 19.55
N PRO A 327 -10.96 23.92 20.69
CA PRO A 327 -11.13 24.62 21.96
C PRO A 327 -10.67 26.09 21.93
N ALA A 328 -9.55 26.39 21.28
CA ALA A 328 -9.05 27.76 21.15
C ALA A 328 -10.04 28.65 20.38
N LEU A 329 -10.64 28.13 19.30
CA LEU A 329 -11.65 28.81 18.52
C LEU A 329 -12.94 29.02 19.31
N LEU A 330 -13.45 27.98 19.98
CA LEU A 330 -14.69 28.04 20.75
C LEU A 330 -14.60 29.02 21.93
N ARG A 331 -13.46 29.06 22.62
CA ARG A 331 -13.21 30.04 23.69
C ARG A 331 -13.26 31.48 23.19
N LYS A 332 -12.77 31.73 21.96
CA LYS A 332 -12.80 33.05 21.32
C LYS A 332 -14.22 33.48 20.91
N ILE A 333 -15.05 32.54 20.47
CA ILE A 333 -16.41 32.84 19.96
C ILE A 333 -17.43 32.95 21.09
N ARG A 334 -17.41 32.05 22.08
CA ARG A 334 -18.50 31.90 23.05
C ARG A 334 -18.16 32.32 24.48
N GLY A 335 -16.92 32.74 24.77
CA GLY A 335 -16.47 33.02 26.15
C GLY A 335 -16.62 31.82 27.10
N ALA A 336 -16.92 30.64 26.58
CA ALA A 336 -17.46 29.52 27.35
C ALA A 336 -16.36 28.49 27.61
N ALA A 337 -15.83 28.48 28.83
CA ALA A 337 -14.78 27.57 29.28
C ALA A 337 -15.31 26.28 29.92
N ASP A 338 -16.56 26.26 30.40
CA ASP A 338 -16.98 25.25 31.39
C ASP A 338 -17.72 24.02 30.83
N TRP A 339 -18.35 24.10 29.64
CA TRP A 339 -19.09 22.97 29.05
C TRP A 339 -18.23 22.07 28.16
N LEU A 340 -17.14 22.62 27.62
CA LEU A 340 -16.26 21.94 26.67
C LEU A 340 -15.63 20.64 27.22
N PRO A 341 -15.15 20.60 28.48
CA PRO A 341 -14.60 19.37 29.07
C PRO A 341 -15.68 18.29 29.28
N ARG A 342 -16.93 18.68 29.53
CA ARG A 342 -18.05 17.74 29.78
C ARG A 342 -18.57 17.11 28.48
N ALA A 343 -18.54 17.85 27.38
CA ALA A 343 -18.97 17.36 26.06
C ALA A 343 -17.86 16.65 25.27
N ALA A 344 -16.58 16.82 25.63
CA ALA A 344 -15.46 16.26 24.87
C ALA A 344 -15.50 14.73 24.75
N THR A 345 -15.78 14.01 25.85
CA THR A 345 -15.84 12.55 25.86
C THR A 345 -16.96 11.98 24.98
N PRO A 346 -18.24 12.39 25.11
CA PRO A 346 -19.30 11.88 24.24
C PRO A 346 -19.10 12.29 22.77
N VAL A 347 -18.55 13.49 22.50
CA VAL A 347 -18.20 13.91 21.12
C VAL A 347 -17.11 13.03 20.54
N LEU A 348 -16.05 12.75 21.31
CA LEU A 348 -14.98 11.85 20.87
C LEU A 348 -15.48 10.43 20.63
N ALA A 349 -16.34 9.91 21.52
CA ALA A 349 -16.94 8.60 21.35
C ALA A 349 -17.83 8.53 20.10
N ALA A 350 -18.65 9.55 19.85
CA ALA A 350 -19.45 9.65 18.64
C ALA A 350 -18.57 9.74 17.38
N LEU A 351 -17.52 10.57 17.41
CA LEU A 351 -16.56 10.67 16.31
C LEU A 351 -15.87 9.33 16.03
N ALA A 352 -15.36 8.66 17.05
CA ALA A 352 -14.72 7.36 16.93
C ALA A 352 -15.68 6.30 16.38
N PHE A 353 -16.93 6.31 16.83
CA PHE A 353 -17.96 5.42 16.34
C PHE A 353 -18.28 5.69 14.86
N THR A 354 -18.46 6.95 14.45
CA THR A 354 -18.68 7.31 13.04
C THR A 354 -17.51 6.86 12.17
N LEU A 355 -16.28 7.12 12.58
CA LEU A 355 -15.09 6.70 11.86
C LEU A 355 -14.97 5.17 11.75
N PHE A 356 -15.32 4.44 12.81
CA PHE A 356 -15.38 2.98 12.79
C PHE A 356 -16.43 2.46 11.78
N ILE A 357 -17.62 3.06 11.75
CA ILE A 357 -18.66 2.71 10.78
C ILE A 357 -18.22 3.02 9.34
N GLU A 358 -17.61 4.19 9.11
CA GLU A 358 -17.07 4.53 7.78
C GLU A 358 -15.96 3.59 7.33
N CYS A 359 -15.06 3.20 8.24
CA CYS A 359 -14.07 2.15 7.97
C CYS A 359 -14.75 0.85 7.55
N GLY A 360 -15.77 0.40 8.29
CA GLY A 360 -16.53 -0.79 7.93
C GLY A 360 -17.20 -0.70 6.55
N LEU A 361 -17.78 0.45 6.20
CA LEU A 361 -18.36 0.68 4.86
C LEU A 361 -17.29 0.64 3.75
N HIS A 362 -16.11 1.21 4.01
CA HIS A 362 -14.97 1.14 3.10
C HIS A 362 -14.49 -0.30 2.92
N ASP A 363 -14.36 -1.04 4.01
CA ASP A 363 -13.99 -2.45 4.04
C ASP A 363 -14.97 -3.32 3.23
N PHE A 364 -16.28 -3.06 3.30
CA PHE A 364 -17.25 -3.75 2.46
C PHE A 364 -17.02 -3.53 0.96
N LYS A 365 -16.63 -2.33 0.55
CA LYS A 365 -16.24 -2.04 -0.84
C LYS A 365 -14.95 -2.77 -1.20
N LEU A 366 -13.97 -2.76 -0.29
CA LEU A 366 -12.68 -3.43 -0.48
C LEU A 366 -12.83 -4.95 -0.63
N VAL A 367 -13.70 -5.60 0.15
CA VAL A 367 -13.99 -7.04 0.05
C VAL A 367 -14.43 -7.42 -1.37
N ASN A 368 -15.18 -6.55 -2.06
CA ASN A 368 -15.63 -6.76 -3.44
C ASN A 368 -14.49 -6.65 -4.48
N THR A 369 -13.30 -6.21 -4.09
CA THR A 369 -12.09 -6.23 -4.93
C THR A 369 -11.27 -7.53 -4.77
N THR A 370 -11.88 -8.57 -4.21
CA THR A 370 -11.26 -9.89 -4.10
C THR A 370 -11.64 -10.77 -5.28
N LEU A 371 -10.72 -11.62 -5.71
CA LEU A 371 -10.99 -12.62 -6.74
C LEU A 371 -12.20 -13.50 -6.34
N THR A 372 -13.19 -13.61 -7.22
CA THR A 372 -14.41 -14.38 -6.95
C THR A 372 -14.16 -15.90 -6.96
N ALA A 373 -15.07 -16.68 -6.37
CA ALA A 373 -14.98 -18.14 -6.40
C ALA A 373 -15.00 -18.69 -7.83
N ASP A 374 -15.87 -18.15 -8.68
CA ASP A 374 -15.94 -18.45 -10.12
C ASP A 374 -14.62 -18.16 -10.84
N SER A 375 -14.01 -16.99 -10.59
CA SER A 375 -12.73 -16.63 -11.22
C SER A 375 -11.62 -17.58 -10.78
N ARG A 376 -11.57 -17.97 -9.51
CA ARG A 376 -10.62 -18.98 -9.02
C ARG A 376 -10.87 -20.35 -9.65
N ALA A 377 -12.13 -20.75 -9.81
CA ALA A 377 -12.51 -22.01 -10.46
C ALA A 377 -12.12 -22.01 -11.93
N ALA A 378 -12.35 -20.91 -12.64
CA ALA A 378 -11.93 -20.71 -14.03
C ALA A 378 -10.41 -20.80 -14.17
N MET A 379 -9.64 -20.07 -13.36
CA MET A 379 -8.16 -20.14 -13.37
C MET A 379 -7.65 -21.56 -13.09
N THR A 380 -8.26 -22.27 -12.12
CA THR A 380 -7.93 -23.66 -11.81
C THR A 380 -8.25 -24.59 -12.99
N TRP A 381 -9.39 -24.39 -13.64
CA TRP A 381 -9.77 -25.14 -14.84
C TRP A 381 -8.79 -24.90 -15.99
N LEU A 382 -8.41 -23.65 -16.26
CA LEU A 382 -7.45 -23.30 -17.31
C LEU A 382 -6.10 -23.97 -17.08
N ARG A 383 -5.61 -23.98 -15.84
CA ARG A 383 -4.37 -24.68 -15.46
C ARG A 383 -4.43 -26.19 -15.75
N GLY A 384 -5.57 -26.81 -15.50
CA GLY A 384 -5.75 -28.26 -15.64
C GLY A 384 -6.09 -28.74 -17.05
N ASN A 385 -6.63 -27.87 -17.92
CA ASN A 385 -7.21 -28.27 -19.21
C ASN A 385 -6.50 -27.66 -20.43
N LEU A 386 -5.67 -26.65 -20.26
CA LEU A 386 -4.92 -26.02 -21.35
C LEU A 386 -3.42 -26.33 -21.24
N PRO A 387 -2.71 -26.45 -22.38
CA PRO A 387 -1.26 -26.52 -22.35
C PRO A 387 -0.68 -25.21 -21.76
N PRO A 388 0.50 -25.26 -21.13
CA PRO A 388 1.12 -24.07 -20.54
C PRO A 388 1.57 -23.07 -21.62
N GLY A 389 1.63 -21.78 -21.25
CA GLY A 389 2.20 -20.73 -22.09
C GLY A 389 1.27 -20.20 -23.19
N ARG A 390 -0.05 -20.33 -23.02
CA ARG A 390 -1.05 -19.68 -23.89
C ARG A 390 -1.20 -18.20 -23.56
N ASP A 391 -1.39 -17.40 -24.59
CA ASP A 391 -1.57 -15.96 -24.47
C ASP A 391 -3.04 -15.59 -24.27
N PHE A 392 -3.32 -14.82 -23.23
CA PHE A 392 -4.65 -14.34 -22.87
C PHE A 392 -4.75 -12.82 -22.94
N LEU A 393 -5.89 -12.32 -23.43
CA LEU A 393 -6.36 -10.98 -23.05
C LEU A 393 -7.45 -11.13 -21.99
N LEU A 394 -7.33 -10.37 -20.89
CA LEU A 394 -8.32 -10.38 -19.81
C LEU A 394 -9.14 -9.09 -19.87
N LEU A 395 -10.40 -9.19 -20.27
CA LEU A 395 -11.38 -8.10 -20.27
C LEU A 395 -12.32 -8.27 -19.08
N THR A 396 -12.07 -7.49 -18.05
CA THR A 396 -12.81 -7.56 -16.77
C THR A 396 -13.78 -6.40 -16.61
N GLY A 397 -13.62 -5.36 -17.44
CA GLY A 397 -14.36 -4.10 -17.34
C GLY A 397 -13.75 -3.15 -16.31
N TRP A 398 -12.63 -3.54 -15.70
CA TRP A 398 -11.91 -2.72 -14.75
C TRP A 398 -10.81 -1.93 -15.49
N PRO A 399 -10.89 -0.60 -15.59
CA PRO A 399 -9.99 0.17 -16.46
C PRO A 399 -8.53 0.10 -16.01
N TYR A 400 -8.28 -0.03 -14.71
CA TYR A 400 -6.93 0.00 -14.15
C TYR A 400 -6.43 -1.41 -13.78
N SER A 401 -5.58 -1.99 -14.63
CA SER A 401 -4.96 -3.32 -14.43
C SER A 401 -4.25 -3.49 -13.07
N MET A 402 -3.66 -2.40 -12.54
CA MET A 402 -2.92 -2.43 -11.27
C MET A 402 -3.80 -2.68 -10.03
N SER A 403 -5.12 -2.45 -10.15
CA SER A 403 -6.09 -2.64 -9.07
C SER A 403 -7.16 -3.69 -9.43
N ASP A 404 -6.86 -4.54 -10.41
CA ASP A 404 -7.73 -5.62 -10.83
C ASP A 404 -7.23 -6.97 -10.31
N PRO A 405 -7.96 -7.63 -9.40
CA PRO A 405 -7.55 -8.91 -8.82
C PRO A 405 -7.44 -10.02 -9.85
N VAL A 406 -8.23 -10.00 -10.92
CA VAL A 406 -8.16 -11.04 -11.96
C VAL A 406 -6.84 -10.91 -12.69
N GLN A 407 -6.46 -9.70 -13.12
CA GLN A 407 -5.22 -9.49 -13.85
C GLN A 407 -3.98 -9.80 -13.02
N GLU A 408 -4.02 -9.52 -11.72
CA GLU A 408 -2.89 -9.76 -10.81
C GLU A 408 -2.78 -11.22 -10.33
N TRP A 409 -3.89 -11.94 -10.16
CA TRP A 409 -3.82 -13.35 -9.72
C TRP A 409 -3.82 -14.35 -10.87
N PHE A 410 -4.20 -13.94 -12.08
CA PHE A 410 -4.29 -14.83 -13.23
C PHE A 410 -2.99 -15.59 -13.52
N PRO A 411 -1.81 -14.95 -13.60
CA PRO A 411 -0.58 -15.69 -13.85
C PRO A 411 -0.28 -16.75 -12.77
N ALA A 412 -0.45 -16.34 -11.51
CA ALA A 412 -0.13 -17.17 -10.35
C ALA A 412 -1.08 -18.35 -10.16
N LEU A 413 -2.34 -18.25 -10.62
CA LEU A 413 -3.38 -19.26 -10.43
C LEU A 413 -3.76 -20.04 -11.70
N ALA A 414 -3.70 -19.43 -12.88
CA ALA A 414 -3.94 -20.10 -14.16
C ALA A 414 -2.67 -20.75 -14.71
N GLY A 415 -1.48 -20.20 -14.41
CA GLY A 415 -0.23 -20.68 -15.01
C GLY A 415 -0.15 -20.44 -16.52
N GLN A 416 -0.82 -19.38 -16.99
CA GLN A 416 -0.86 -18.96 -18.39
C GLN A 416 -0.31 -17.54 -18.51
N HIS A 417 0.06 -17.13 -19.72
CA HIS A 417 0.57 -15.79 -19.99
C HIS A 417 -0.60 -14.83 -20.24
N SER A 418 -0.64 -13.75 -19.48
CA SER A 418 -1.59 -12.66 -19.63
C SER A 418 -0.90 -11.46 -20.25
N GLN A 419 -1.37 -11.05 -21.43
CA GLN A 419 -0.93 -9.83 -22.09
C GLN A 419 -1.52 -8.58 -21.43
N THR A 420 -2.36 -8.70 -20.42
CA THR A 420 -2.97 -7.56 -19.74
C THR A 420 -2.40 -7.33 -18.35
N THR A 421 -1.65 -8.29 -17.80
CA THR A 421 -1.00 -8.13 -16.49
C THR A 421 0.13 -7.11 -16.58
N LEU A 422 0.03 -6.05 -15.77
CA LEU A 422 1.02 -4.96 -15.77
C LEU A 422 2.08 -5.14 -14.67
N GLN A 423 1.77 -5.87 -13.60
CA GLN A 423 2.65 -6.09 -12.45
C GLN A 423 3.93 -6.81 -12.88
N GLY A 424 5.07 -6.28 -12.45
CA GLY A 424 6.40 -6.76 -12.81
C GLY A 424 6.99 -6.03 -14.01
N LEU A 425 6.17 -5.42 -14.86
CA LEU A 425 6.64 -4.65 -16.02
C LEU A 425 7.27 -3.30 -15.64
N GLU A 426 7.06 -2.84 -14.41
CA GLU A 426 7.74 -1.68 -13.82
C GLU A 426 9.27 -1.83 -13.89
N TRP A 427 9.75 -3.07 -13.82
CA TRP A 427 11.17 -3.39 -13.77
C TRP A 427 11.81 -3.56 -15.15
N THR A 428 11.00 -3.58 -16.22
CA THR A 428 11.47 -3.94 -17.58
C THR A 428 11.15 -2.90 -18.65
N LEU A 429 10.00 -2.21 -18.58
CA LEU A 429 9.54 -1.34 -19.67
C LEU A 429 10.11 0.08 -19.66
N GLY A 430 10.61 0.55 -18.51
CA GLY A 430 11.11 1.92 -18.36
C GLY A 430 10.12 2.96 -18.91
N ALA A 431 10.58 3.78 -19.88
CA ALA A 431 9.75 4.82 -20.49
C ALA A 431 8.48 4.29 -21.20
N GLY A 432 8.46 3.02 -21.63
CA GLY A 432 7.30 2.39 -22.27
C GLY A 432 6.16 2.03 -21.30
N PHE A 433 6.39 2.08 -19.98
CA PHE A 433 5.42 1.64 -18.98
C PHE A 433 4.08 2.40 -19.05
N ASN A 434 4.12 3.74 -19.17
CA ASN A 434 2.90 4.55 -19.21
C ASN A 434 2.12 4.39 -20.52
N ALA A 435 2.82 4.21 -21.64
CA ALA A 435 2.17 3.88 -22.92
C ALA A 435 1.44 2.54 -22.82
N ARG A 436 2.12 1.53 -22.25
CA ARG A 436 1.54 0.21 -21.98
C ARG A 436 0.30 0.29 -21.10
N LEU A 437 0.35 1.06 -20.02
CA LEU A 437 -0.81 1.28 -19.15
C LEU A 437 -1.98 1.90 -19.93
N SER A 438 -1.72 2.89 -20.79
CA SER A 438 -2.74 3.52 -21.63
C SER A 438 -3.38 2.54 -22.60
N ASP A 439 -2.58 1.68 -23.26
CA ASP A 439 -3.10 0.65 -24.15
C ASP A 439 -4.03 -0.32 -23.41
N LEU A 440 -3.67 -0.70 -22.17
CA LEU A 440 -4.51 -1.59 -21.36
C LEU A 440 -5.82 -0.96 -20.92
N VAL A 441 -5.81 0.34 -20.57
CA VAL A 441 -7.05 1.08 -20.25
C VAL A 441 -7.99 1.08 -21.46
N GLU A 442 -7.45 1.28 -22.67
CA GLU A 442 -8.25 1.28 -23.89
C GLU A 442 -8.86 -0.10 -24.17
N LEU A 443 -8.11 -1.19 -24.00
CA LEU A 443 -8.62 -2.54 -24.21
C LEU A 443 -9.88 -2.82 -23.35
N GLN A 444 -9.91 -2.33 -22.11
CA GLN A 444 -11.05 -2.54 -21.21
C GLN A 444 -12.33 -1.83 -21.65
N SER A 445 -12.22 -0.88 -22.59
CA SER A 445 -13.37 -0.19 -23.20
C SER A 445 -13.96 -0.92 -24.41
N CYS A 446 -13.32 -2.00 -24.88
CA CYS A 446 -13.81 -2.75 -26.03
C CYS A 446 -15.13 -3.48 -25.74
N ALA A 447 -16.09 -3.29 -26.65
CA ALA A 447 -17.43 -3.86 -26.57
C ALA A 447 -17.74 -4.90 -27.67
N SER A 448 -16.78 -5.19 -28.57
CA SER A 448 -16.90 -6.14 -29.68
C SER A 448 -15.56 -6.82 -29.98
N ALA A 449 -15.60 -7.99 -30.62
CA ALA A 449 -14.42 -8.72 -31.07
C ALA A 449 -13.58 -7.89 -32.04
N ALA A 450 -14.23 -7.15 -32.95
CA ALA A 450 -13.54 -6.25 -33.89
C ALA A 450 -12.73 -5.15 -33.18
N CYS A 451 -13.21 -4.63 -32.05
CA CYS A 451 -12.46 -3.67 -31.24
C CYS A 451 -11.19 -4.32 -30.66
N VAL A 452 -11.34 -5.53 -30.09
CA VAL A 452 -10.23 -6.29 -29.51
C VAL A 452 -9.19 -6.64 -30.58
N ASP A 453 -9.62 -7.04 -31.77
CA ASP A 453 -8.73 -7.34 -32.90
C ASP A 453 -8.03 -6.09 -33.44
N ALA A 454 -8.72 -4.95 -33.53
CA ALA A 454 -8.08 -3.68 -33.90
C ALA A 454 -7.03 -3.24 -32.87
N TRP A 455 -7.32 -3.41 -31.58
CA TRP A 455 -6.39 -3.14 -30.50
C TRP A 455 -5.16 -4.06 -30.59
N SER A 456 -5.38 -5.36 -30.80
CA SER A 456 -4.32 -6.36 -30.94
C SER A 456 -3.42 -6.05 -32.16
N ALA A 457 -4.02 -5.70 -33.30
CA ALA A 457 -3.30 -5.32 -34.51
C ALA A 457 -2.46 -4.05 -34.33
N ARG A 458 -2.99 -3.03 -33.63
CA ARG A 458 -2.28 -1.77 -33.36
C ARG A 458 -1.10 -1.96 -32.41
N THR A 459 -1.30 -2.72 -31.34
CA THR A 459 -0.28 -2.93 -30.29
C THR A 459 0.73 -4.02 -30.66
N GLY A 460 0.40 -4.88 -31.63
CA GLY A 460 1.21 -6.03 -32.02
C GLY A 460 1.13 -7.20 -31.04
N LEU A 461 0.18 -7.16 -30.10
CA LEU A 461 0.03 -8.17 -29.05
C LEU A 461 -1.02 -9.20 -29.45
N GLY A 462 -0.55 -10.36 -29.90
CA GLY A 462 -1.41 -11.50 -30.21
C GLY A 462 -1.98 -12.18 -28.97
N TYR A 463 -3.02 -12.98 -29.18
CA TYR A 463 -3.66 -13.77 -28.14
C TYR A 463 -4.29 -15.04 -28.71
N ASP A 464 -4.31 -16.10 -27.90
CA ASP A 464 -4.98 -17.37 -28.20
C ASP A 464 -6.38 -17.42 -27.57
N TYR A 465 -6.56 -16.75 -26.42
CA TYR A 465 -7.78 -16.79 -25.63
C TYR A 465 -8.21 -15.40 -25.13
N LEU A 466 -9.52 -15.24 -24.98
CA LEU A 466 -10.15 -14.10 -24.32
C LEU A 466 -10.81 -14.57 -23.03
N TRP A 467 -10.46 -13.93 -21.92
CA TRP A 467 -11.23 -13.97 -20.69
C TRP A 467 -12.16 -12.77 -20.68
N VAL A 468 -13.47 -13.00 -20.56
CA VAL A 468 -14.48 -11.94 -20.58
C VAL A 468 -15.35 -12.04 -19.34
N ALA A 469 -15.35 -10.97 -18.53
CA ALA A 469 -16.31 -10.81 -17.45
C ALA A 469 -17.71 -10.57 -18.03
N LYS A 470 -18.72 -11.24 -17.47
CA LYS A 470 -20.11 -11.10 -17.94
C LYS A 470 -20.75 -9.74 -17.66
N THR A 471 -20.05 -8.88 -16.92
CA THR A 471 -20.37 -7.46 -16.78
C THR A 471 -20.19 -6.69 -18.09
N ILE A 472 -19.56 -7.28 -19.12
CA ILE A 472 -19.44 -6.75 -20.48
C ILE A 472 -20.32 -7.59 -21.44
N PRO A 473 -21.65 -7.50 -21.35
CA PRO A 473 -22.55 -8.41 -22.06
C PRO A 473 -22.48 -8.24 -23.60
N SER A 474 -22.18 -7.05 -24.09
CA SER A 474 -22.06 -6.77 -25.53
C SER A 474 -20.93 -7.59 -26.17
N LEU A 475 -19.75 -7.60 -25.54
CA LEU A 475 -18.61 -8.35 -26.02
C LEU A 475 -18.86 -9.86 -25.93
N GLU A 476 -19.46 -10.33 -24.82
CA GLU A 476 -19.80 -11.75 -24.68
C GLU A 476 -20.75 -12.22 -25.79
N GLN A 477 -21.80 -11.42 -26.08
CA GLN A 477 -22.77 -11.75 -27.12
C GLN A 477 -22.15 -11.76 -28.52
N ASP A 478 -21.31 -10.77 -28.82
CA ASP A 478 -20.61 -10.67 -30.10
C ASP A 478 -19.67 -11.87 -30.33
N LEU A 479 -18.90 -12.25 -29.30
CA LEU A 479 -18.02 -13.42 -29.35
C LEU A 479 -18.79 -14.74 -29.52
N ARG A 480 -19.99 -14.86 -28.96
CA ARG A 480 -20.84 -16.04 -29.14
C ARG A 480 -21.47 -16.11 -30.54
N ALA A 481 -21.72 -14.97 -31.16
CA ALA A 481 -22.28 -14.90 -32.50
C ALA A 481 -21.21 -15.09 -33.59
N SER A 482 -19.94 -14.80 -33.29
CA SER A 482 -18.82 -14.97 -34.22
C SER A 482 -18.41 -16.43 -34.40
N SER A 483 -18.13 -16.83 -35.64
CA SER A 483 -17.53 -18.13 -35.96
C SER A 483 -16.03 -18.23 -35.62
N ASP A 484 -15.38 -17.09 -35.35
CA ASP A 484 -13.95 -17.03 -35.07
C ASP A 484 -13.60 -17.39 -33.62
N TYR A 485 -14.62 -17.52 -32.76
CA TYR A 485 -14.46 -17.79 -31.34
C TYR A 485 -15.27 -19.00 -30.90
N ARG A 486 -14.71 -19.76 -29.96
CA ARG A 486 -15.36 -20.89 -29.31
C ARG A 486 -15.30 -20.75 -27.81
N ALA A 487 -16.45 -20.75 -27.14
CA ALA A 487 -16.49 -20.80 -25.68
C ALA A 487 -15.92 -22.15 -25.19
N VAL A 488 -14.90 -22.08 -24.32
CA VAL A 488 -14.23 -23.25 -23.73
C VAL A 488 -14.50 -23.40 -22.24
N PHE A 489 -14.84 -22.30 -21.56
CA PHE A 489 -15.24 -22.31 -20.16
C PHE A 489 -16.34 -21.28 -19.92
N GLN A 490 -17.26 -21.58 -19.00
CA GLN A 490 -18.30 -20.66 -18.58
C GLN A 490 -18.69 -20.91 -17.12
N SER A 491 -18.89 -19.82 -16.39
CA SER A 491 -19.46 -19.78 -15.03
C SER A 491 -20.57 -18.75 -14.97
N GLU A 492 -21.03 -18.35 -13.78
CA GLU A 492 -22.02 -17.28 -13.64
C GLU A 492 -21.41 -15.92 -14.01
N THR A 493 -20.15 -15.67 -13.62
CA THR A 493 -19.52 -14.33 -13.72
C THR A 493 -18.47 -14.19 -14.82
N VAL A 494 -17.92 -15.28 -15.36
CA VAL A 494 -16.90 -15.26 -16.41
C VAL A 494 -17.17 -16.28 -17.53
N ALA A 495 -16.81 -15.91 -18.75
CA ALA A 495 -16.66 -16.81 -19.89
C ALA A 495 -15.24 -16.71 -20.48
N VAL A 496 -14.72 -17.85 -20.98
CA VAL A 496 -13.43 -17.90 -21.69
C VAL A 496 -13.67 -18.40 -23.10
N PHE A 497 -13.15 -17.66 -24.08
CA PHE A 497 -13.27 -17.95 -25.49
C PHE A 497 -11.90 -18.25 -26.09
N GLN A 498 -11.82 -19.30 -26.90
CA GLN A 498 -10.66 -19.62 -27.73
C GLN A 498 -10.84 -19.00 -29.11
N ARG A 499 -9.80 -18.38 -29.65
CA ARG A 499 -9.75 -17.96 -31.05
C ARG A 499 -9.49 -19.17 -31.96
N VAL A 500 -10.38 -19.40 -32.92
CA VAL A 500 -10.34 -20.56 -33.84
C VAL A 500 -9.68 -20.20 -35.17
N THR A 501 -9.86 -18.96 -35.62
CA THR A 501 -9.31 -18.44 -36.87
C THR A 501 -8.11 -17.54 -36.57
N LYS A 502 -6.91 -17.93 -37.05
CA LYS A 502 -5.70 -17.09 -36.97
C LYS A 502 -5.65 -16.10 -38.11
#